data_AF-A0A8T3LYY2-F1
#
_entry.id   AF-A0A8T3LYY2-F1
#
_cell.length_a   1.000
_cell.length_b   1.000
_cell.length_c   1.000
_cell.angle_alpha   90.00
_cell.angle_beta   90.00
_cell.angle_gamma   90.00
#
_symmetry.space_group_name_H-M   'P 1'
#
loop_
_entity.id
_entity.type
_entity.pdbx_description
1 polymer ?
#
loop_
_entity_poly.entity_id
_entity_poly.type
_entity_poly.pdbx_seq_one_letter_code
_entity_poly.pdbx_strand_id
1 'polypeptide(L)'
;MADQPSLWDEPQQTTEPPPRTAPRILRVTDLNRRVRSLLDGDSILANVWVEGEVSQPSFPPSGHCFFTLKDANSQVRAALFREELTRAGMRPTHGMNVIIHGRVRAYEPQGVYQLYVDTITAAGAGDLHAQYEALRNQLAAAGLFEESRKRPIPRWPRRIGVVTSPVGAVWRDITNVLRRRYPLVEL
;
A
#
# COMPACT_ATOMS: atom_id res chain seq x y z
N MET A 1 85.29 -10.21 -35.81
CA MET A 1 84.30 -11.31 -35.75
C MET A 1 83.88 -11.45 -34.30
N ALA A 2 82.77 -10.81 -33.92
CA ALA A 2 82.09 -11.01 -32.64
C ALA A 2 80.67 -10.45 -32.78
N ASP A 3 79.69 -11.34 -32.55
CA ASP A 3 78.26 -11.23 -32.82
C ASP A 3 77.55 -10.07 -32.12
N GLN A 4 76.58 -9.47 -32.82
CA GLN A 4 75.56 -8.64 -32.20
C GLN A 4 74.46 -9.54 -31.60
N PRO A 5 73.92 -9.24 -30.40
CA PRO A 5 72.80 -9.98 -29.84
C PRO A 5 71.52 -9.68 -30.61
N SER A 6 70.84 -10.74 -31.05
CA SER A 6 69.54 -10.74 -31.71
C SER A 6 68.47 -10.04 -30.87
N LEU A 7 67.78 -9.07 -31.47
CA LEU A 7 66.73 -8.23 -30.85
C LEU A 7 65.36 -8.94 -30.77
N TRP A 8 65.31 -10.27 -30.74
CA TRP A 8 64.07 -11.06 -30.95
C TRP A 8 63.72 -12.06 -29.83
N ASP A 9 64.45 -12.08 -28.72
CA ASP A 9 64.11 -12.92 -27.57
C ASP A 9 63.23 -12.16 -26.55
N GLU A 10 62.06 -11.69 -26.98
CA GLU A 10 60.98 -11.41 -26.03
C GLU A 10 60.18 -12.70 -25.80
N PRO A 11 60.04 -13.20 -24.56
CA PRO A 11 59.16 -14.32 -24.28
C PRO A 11 57.74 -13.88 -24.62
N GLN A 12 57.18 -14.43 -25.71
CA GLN A 12 55.78 -14.26 -26.01
C GLN A 12 54.98 -14.80 -24.83
N GLN A 13 54.41 -13.89 -24.04
CA GLN A 13 53.40 -14.21 -23.04
C GLN A 13 52.19 -14.72 -23.81
N THR A 14 52.08 -16.04 -23.92
CA THR A 14 50.86 -16.71 -24.30
C THR A 14 49.84 -16.40 -23.22
N THR A 15 49.08 -15.31 -23.36
CA THR A 15 47.87 -15.09 -22.58
C THR A 15 46.89 -16.20 -22.95
N GLU A 16 46.96 -17.30 -22.22
CA GLU A 16 45.96 -18.35 -22.24
C GLU A 16 44.61 -17.69 -21.94
N PRO A 17 43.60 -17.82 -22.81
CA PRO A 17 42.29 -17.25 -22.53
C PRO A 17 41.78 -17.84 -21.21
N PRO A 18 41.16 -17.05 -20.33
CA PRO A 18 40.72 -17.53 -19.02
C PRO A 18 39.87 -18.79 -19.21
N PRO A 19 40.04 -19.82 -18.36
CA PRO A 19 39.30 -21.05 -18.49
C PRO A 19 37.81 -20.71 -18.54
N ARG A 20 37.13 -21.15 -19.61
CA ARG A 20 35.68 -20.98 -19.75
C ARG A 20 35.04 -21.72 -18.58
N THR A 21 34.66 -20.99 -17.54
CA THR A 21 34.03 -21.56 -16.35
C THR A 21 32.80 -22.32 -16.82
N ALA A 22 32.78 -23.64 -16.62
CA ALA A 22 31.62 -24.44 -16.97
C ALA A 22 30.36 -23.84 -16.31
N PRO A 23 29.22 -23.78 -17.01
CA PRO A 23 28.01 -23.19 -16.46
C PRO A 23 27.63 -23.91 -15.17
N ARG A 24 27.41 -23.14 -14.10
CA ARG A 24 26.99 -23.68 -12.82
C ARG A 24 25.52 -24.11 -12.89
N ILE A 25 25.28 -25.41 -12.98
CA ILE A 25 23.94 -26.00 -13.01
C ILE A 25 23.41 -26.12 -11.57
N LEU A 26 22.28 -25.49 -11.27
CA LEU A 26 21.59 -25.59 -9.99
C LEU A 26 20.30 -26.41 -10.12
N ARG A 27 19.96 -27.18 -9.09
CA ARG A 27 18.61 -27.77 -9.00
C ARG A 27 17.61 -26.66 -8.68
N VAL A 28 16.34 -26.85 -9.06
CA VAL A 28 15.26 -25.89 -8.77
C VAL A 28 15.17 -25.59 -7.27
N THR A 29 15.33 -26.61 -6.41
CA THR A 29 15.36 -26.45 -4.96
C THR A 29 16.53 -25.57 -4.50
N ASP A 30 17.71 -25.76 -5.08
CA ASP A 30 18.91 -24.98 -4.73
C ASP A 30 18.76 -23.52 -5.18
N LEU A 31 18.14 -23.30 -6.35
CA LEU A 31 17.81 -21.96 -6.85
C LEU A 31 16.84 -21.25 -5.90
N ASN A 32 15.71 -21.86 -5.56
CA ASN A 32 14.71 -21.24 -4.68
C ASN A 32 15.26 -21.00 -3.27
N ARG A 33 16.03 -21.95 -2.73
CA ARG A 33 16.72 -21.78 -1.44
C ARG A 33 17.70 -20.62 -1.50
N ARG A 34 18.44 -20.48 -2.59
CA ARG A 34 19.39 -19.37 -2.77
C ARG A 34 18.68 -18.02 -2.82
N VAL A 35 17.59 -17.91 -3.58
CA VAL A 35 16.77 -16.68 -3.64
C VAL A 35 16.22 -16.34 -2.25
N ARG A 36 15.66 -17.32 -1.54
CA ARG A 36 15.19 -17.13 -0.17
C ARG A 36 16.31 -16.59 0.73
N SER A 37 17.50 -17.20 0.72
CA SER A 37 18.61 -16.73 1.55
C SER A 37 19.04 -15.30 1.24
N LEU A 38 18.94 -14.85 -0.02
CA LEU A 38 19.24 -13.47 -0.38
C LEU A 38 18.18 -12.50 0.15
N LEU A 39 16.89 -12.83 0.01
CA LEU A 39 15.80 -12.01 0.54
C LEU A 39 15.83 -11.96 2.08
N ASP A 40 16.07 -13.10 2.71
CA ASP A 40 16.14 -13.23 4.18
C ASP A 40 17.34 -12.48 4.77
N GLY A 41 18.44 -12.35 4.01
CA GLY A 41 19.65 -11.65 4.42
C GLY A 41 19.62 -10.13 4.19
N ASP A 42 18.62 -9.62 3.47
CA ASP A 42 18.45 -8.19 3.23
C ASP A 42 17.68 -7.55 4.39
N SER A 43 18.36 -6.66 5.13
CA SER A 43 17.80 -6.00 6.30
C SER A 43 16.61 -5.09 5.99
N ILE A 44 16.56 -4.51 4.78
CA ILE A 44 15.46 -3.65 4.35
C ILE A 44 14.24 -4.54 4.08
N LEU A 45 14.42 -5.64 3.35
CA LEU A 45 13.33 -6.56 3.03
C LEU A 45 12.82 -7.35 4.25
N ALA A 46 13.64 -7.53 5.27
CA ALA A 46 13.24 -8.13 6.54
C ALA A 46 12.32 -7.23 7.39
N ASN A 47 12.31 -5.91 7.14
CA ASN A 47 11.56 -4.92 7.89
C ASN A 47 11.18 -3.73 6.98
N VAL A 48 10.14 -3.91 6.17
CA VAL A 48 9.76 -2.97 5.12
C VAL A 48 8.38 -2.36 5.37
N TRP A 49 8.23 -1.10 4.97
CA TRP A 49 6.95 -0.42 4.83
C TRP A 49 6.62 -0.24 3.35
N VAL A 50 5.40 -0.62 2.95
CA VAL A 50 4.96 -0.57 1.55
C VAL A 50 3.57 0.04 1.50
N GLU A 51 3.41 1.03 0.63
CA GLU A 51 2.11 1.63 0.31
C GLU A 51 1.57 1.03 -1.00
N GLY A 52 0.25 0.82 -1.07
CA GLY A 52 -0.40 0.44 -2.31
C GLY A 52 -1.89 0.18 -2.15
N GLU A 53 -2.54 -0.16 -3.27
CA GLU A 53 -3.96 -0.51 -3.31
C GLU A 53 -4.15 -2.03 -3.16
N VAL A 54 -5.08 -2.43 -2.31
CA VAL A 54 -5.48 -3.84 -2.14
C VAL A 54 -6.33 -4.28 -3.32
N SER A 55 -5.90 -5.36 -3.98
CA SER A 55 -6.61 -6.04 -5.07
C SER A 55 -6.88 -7.51 -4.73
N GLN A 56 -8.03 -8.02 -5.18
CA GLN A 56 -8.42 -9.44 -5.06
C GLN A 56 -8.24 -10.04 -3.64
N PRO A 57 -8.79 -9.44 -2.57
CA PRO A 57 -8.69 -10.02 -1.23
C PRO A 57 -9.47 -11.34 -1.12
N SER A 58 -8.83 -12.36 -0.56
CA SER A 58 -9.36 -13.70 -0.32
C SER A 58 -9.25 -14.06 1.15
N PHE A 59 -10.31 -14.67 1.69
CA PHE A 59 -10.43 -15.05 3.10
C PHE A 59 -10.80 -16.54 3.21
N PRO A 60 -9.82 -17.45 3.14
CA PRO A 60 -10.07 -18.87 3.31
C PRO A 60 -10.55 -19.22 4.74
N PRO A 61 -11.15 -20.41 4.94
CA PRO A 61 -11.61 -20.86 6.25
C PRO A 61 -10.52 -20.96 7.33
N SER A 62 -9.24 -21.00 6.94
CA SER A 62 -8.10 -20.95 7.88
C SER A 62 -8.03 -19.63 8.68
N GLY A 63 -8.73 -18.59 8.22
CA GLY A 63 -8.75 -17.27 8.85
C GLY A 63 -7.58 -16.37 8.44
N HIS A 64 -6.78 -16.78 7.44
CA HIS A 64 -5.78 -15.92 6.81
C HIS A 64 -6.43 -15.00 5.77
N CYS A 65 -5.76 -13.91 5.44
CA CYS A 65 -6.11 -13.04 4.33
C CYS A 65 -4.98 -13.04 3.31
N PHE A 66 -5.31 -13.36 2.06
CA PHE A 66 -4.37 -13.26 0.95
C PHE A 66 -4.88 -12.21 -0.02
N PHE A 67 -4.02 -11.32 -0.48
CA PHE A 67 -4.39 -10.27 -1.44
C PHE A 67 -3.20 -9.89 -2.31
N THR A 68 -3.45 -9.09 -3.34
CA THR A 68 -2.40 -8.44 -4.12
C THR A 68 -2.31 -6.99 -3.70
N LEU A 69 -1.12 -6.51 -3.37
CA LEU A 69 -0.84 -5.08 -3.22
C LEU A 69 -0.29 -4.57 -4.54
N LYS A 70 -0.86 -3.49 -5.09
CA LYS A 70 -0.45 -2.92 -6.37
C LYS A 70 -0.22 -1.42 -6.28
N ASP A 71 0.63 -0.91 -7.16
CA ASP A 71 0.77 0.51 -7.48
C ASP A 71 0.49 0.72 -8.99
N ALA A 72 0.93 1.85 -9.56
CA ALA A 72 0.73 2.15 -10.97
C ALA A 72 1.48 1.22 -11.95
N ASN A 73 2.61 0.65 -11.53
CA ASN A 73 3.57 -0.04 -12.40
C ASN A 73 3.87 -1.48 -11.97
N SER A 74 3.47 -1.88 -10.77
CA SER A 74 3.95 -3.10 -10.11
C SER A 74 2.93 -3.66 -9.13
N GLN A 75 3.09 -4.95 -8.82
CA GLN A 75 2.26 -5.65 -7.87
C GLN A 75 3.03 -6.75 -7.13
N VAL A 76 2.61 -7.04 -5.90
CA VAL A 76 3.17 -8.11 -5.06
C VAL A 76 2.06 -8.86 -4.34
N ARG A 77 2.23 -10.19 -4.16
CA ARG A 77 1.32 -10.99 -3.34
C ARG A 77 1.60 -10.75 -1.86
N ALA A 78 0.55 -10.55 -1.08
CA ALA A 78 0.62 -10.35 0.35
C ALA A 78 -0.15 -11.44 1.10
N ALA A 79 0.42 -11.88 2.22
CA ALA A 79 -0.15 -12.84 3.14
C ALA A 79 -0.25 -12.20 4.53
N LEU A 80 -1.47 -12.08 5.04
CA LEU A 80 -1.78 -11.58 6.36
C LEU A 80 -2.36 -12.75 7.17
N PHE A 81 -1.60 -13.25 8.15
CA PHE A 81 -2.03 -14.40 8.93
C PHE A 81 -3.12 -14.01 9.94
N ARG A 82 -3.75 -15.03 10.52
CA ARG A 82 -4.97 -14.87 11.32
C ARG A 82 -4.73 -14.00 12.55
N GLU A 83 -3.60 -14.17 13.21
CA GLU A 83 -3.25 -13.44 14.43
C GLU A 83 -3.07 -11.95 14.11
N GLU A 84 -2.30 -11.64 13.07
CA GLU A 84 -2.05 -10.28 12.58
C GLU A 84 -3.34 -9.63 12.06
N LEU A 85 -4.18 -10.37 11.32
CA LEU A 85 -5.48 -9.88 10.86
C LEU A 85 -6.38 -9.48 12.03
N THR A 86 -6.35 -10.26 13.12
CA THR A 86 -7.14 -9.97 14.32
C THR A 86 -6.58 -8.74 15.05
N ARG A 87 -5.25 -8.59 15.11
CA ARG A 87 -4.56 -7.42 15.68
C ARG A 87 -4.76 -6.13 14.88
N ALA A 88 -4.87 -6.23 13.56
CA ALA A 88 -4.98 -5.09 12.67
C ALA A 88 -6.23 -4.23 12.92
N GLY A 89 -7.31 -4.80 13.49
CA GLY A 89 -8.55 -4.08 13.75
C GLY A 89 -9.28 -3.59 12.49
N MET A 90 -8.79 -3.94 11.30
CA MET A 90 -9.37 -3.60 10.01
C MET A 90 -9.31 -4.80 9.06
N ARG A 91 -10.32 -4.92 8.21
CA ARG A 91 -10.39 -5.97 7.20
C ARG A 91 -10.03 -5.38 5.82
N PRO A 92 -9.00 -5.90 5.14
CA PRO A 92 -8.63 -5.41 3.81
C PRO A 92 -9.77 -5.59 2.80
N THR A 93 -10.09 -4.54 2.05
CA THR A 93 -11.12 -4.57 1.00
C THR A 93 -10.53 -4.20 -0.35
N HIS A 94 -11.17 -4.65 -1.43
CA HIS A 94 -10.74 -4.30 -2.78
C HIS A 94 -10.81 -2.78 -3.02
N GLY A 95 -9.78 -2.19 -3.61
CA GLY A 95 -9.68 -0.75 -3.87
C GLY A 95 -9.19 0.07 -2.68
N MET A 96 -8.85 -0.55 -1.56
CA MET A 96 -8.38 0.16 -0.37
C MET A 96 -6.90 0.51 -0.50
N ASN A 97 -6.55 1.79 -0.39
CA ASN A 97 -5.16 2.20 -0.23
C ASN A 97 -4.70 1.94 1.21
N VAL A 98 -3.57 1.28 1.35
CA VAL A 98 -3.04 0.83 2.64
C VAL A 98 -1.54 1.07 2.73
N ILE A 99 -1.09 1.34 3.95
CA ILE A 99 0.31 1.27 4.35
C ILE A 99 0.48 -0.02 5.15
N ILE A 100 1.39 -0.87 4.68
CA ILE A 100 1.68 -2.18 5.24
C ILE A 100 3.10 -2.20 5.79
N HIS A 101 3.24 -2.77 6.98
CA HIS A 101 4.52 -3.16 7.53
C HIS A 101 4.67 -4.67 7.51
N GLY A 102 5.87 -5.16 7.20
CA GLY A 102 6.16 -6.58 7.28
C GLY A 102 7.50 -6.96 6.68
N ARG A 103 7.57 -8.17 6.13
CA ARG A 103 8.80 -8.76 5.58
C ARG A 103 8.57 -9.48 4.27
N VAL A 104 9.53 -9.41 3.36
CA VAL A 104 9.49 -10.15 2.09
C VAL A 104 10.14 -11.51 2.28
N ARG A 105 9.45 -12.58 1.87
CA ARG A 105 9.93 -13.97 1.97
C ARG A 105 9.65 -14.70 0.67
N ALA A 106 10.54 -15.61 0.27
CA ALA A 106 10.27 -16.56 -0.81
C ALA A 106 9.54 -17.80 -0.29
N TYR A 107 8.41 -18.14 -0.91
CA TYR A 107 7.72 -19.41 -0.75
C TYR A 107 8.37 -20.47 -1.63
N GLU A 108 9.32 -21.21 -1.05
CA GLU A 108 10.17 -22.17 -1.76
C GLU A 108 9.44 -23.19 -2.65
N PRO A 109 8.29 -23.77 -2.25
CA PRO A 109 7.62 -24.78 -3.08
C PRO A 109 7.20 -24.27 -4.45
N GLN A 110 6.89 -22.96 -4.56
CA GLN A 110 6.44 -22.35 -5.82
C GLN A 110 7.45 -21.36 -6.40
N GLY A 111 8.53 -21.02 -5.68
CA GLY A 111 9.52 -20.03 -6.12
C GLY A 111 8.95 -18.61 -6.23
N VAL A 112 7.87 -18.31 -5.50
CA VAL A 112 7.21 -17.00 -5.51
C VAL A 112 7.61 -16.23 -4.26
N TYR A 113 7.98 -14.97 -4.38
CA TYR A 113 8.15 -14.10 -3.22
C TYR A 113 6.83 -13.42 -2.84
N GLN A 114 6.64 -13.20 -1.54
CA GLN A 114 5.44 -12.63 -0.97
C GLN A 114 5.79 -11.68 0.17
N LEU A 115 4.94 -10.68 0.38
CA LEU A 115 4.97 -9.79 1.53
C LEU A 115 4.17 -10.41 2.67
N TYR A 116 4.86 -10.77 3.75
CA TYR A 116 4.26 -11.27 4.97
C TYR A 116 3.92 -10.05 5.82
N VAL A 117 2.63 -9.82 6.04
CA VAL A 117 2.10 -8.61 6.66
C VAL A 117 2.09 -8.78 8.17
N ASP A 118 2.79 -7.89 8.87
CA ASP A 118 2.77 -7.80 10.33
C ASP A 118 1.74 -6.76 10.80
N THR A 119 1.68 -5.58 10.13
CA THR A 119 0.64 -4.58 10.37
C THR A 119 0.12 -3.97 9.07
N ILE A 120 -1.14 -3.53 9.09
CA ILE A 120 -1.82 -2.90 7.96
C ILE A 120 -2.67 -1.74 8.46
N THR A 121 -2.58 -0.62 7.77
CA THR A 121 -3.33 0.61 8.09
C THR A 121 -3.87 1.24 6.82
N ALA A 122 -5.00 1.92 6.89
CA ALA A 122 -5.53 2.68 5.76
C ALA A 122 -4.60 3.85 5.42
N ALA A 123 -4.09 3.90 4.19
CA ALA A 123 -3.34 5.05 3.70
C ALA A 123 -4.30 6.25 3.65
N GLY A 124 -3.89 7.39 4.22
CA GLY A 124 -4.70 8.60 4.28
C GLY A 124 -5.61 8.76 5.50
N ALA A 125 -5.70 7.80 6.43
CA ALA A 125 -6.41 8.05 7.70
C ALA A 125 -5.71 9.12 8.55
N GLY A 126 -4.38 9.15 8.53
CA GLY A 126 -3.57 10.19 9.18
C GLY A 126 -3.67 11.54 8.48
N ASP A 127 -3.55 11.58 7.15
CA ASP A 127 -3.61 12.83 6.37
C ASP A 127 -4.99 13.44 6.37
N LEU A 128 -6.05 12.64 6.25
CA LEU A 128 -7.42 13.12 6.34
C LEU A 128 -7.73 13.65 7.74
N HIS A 129 -7.24 12.98 8.78
CA HIS A 129 -7.37 13.46 10.16
C HIS A 129 -6.59 14.76 10.37
N ALA A 130 -5.38 14.87 9.84
CA ALA A 130 -4.57 16.09 9.89
C ALA A 130 -5.23 17.25 9.12
N GLN A 131 -5.76 17.00 7.93
CA GLN A 131 -6.52 17.98 7.14
C GLN A 131 -7.82 18.40 7.86
N TYR A 132 -8.51 17.44 8.49
CA TYR A 132 -9.69 17.72 9.30
C TYR A 132 -9.37 18.60 10.51
N GLU A 133 -8.33 18.27 11.27
CA GLU A 133 -7.91 19.06 12.44
C GLU A 133 -7.43 20.46 12.02
N ALA A 134 -6.67 20.58 10.92
CA ALA A 134 -6.26 21.86 10.36
C ALA A 134 -7.47 22.73 9.95
N LEU A 135 -8.43 22.14 9.23
CA LEU A 135 -9.67 22.83 8.84
C LEU A 135 -10.52 23.20 10.05
N ARG A 136 -10.66 22.30 11.03
CA ARG A 136 -11.40 22.58 12.27
C ARG A 136 -10.74 23.74 13.01
N ASN A 137 -9.43 23.75 13.15
CA ASN A 137 -8.71 24.83 13.82
C ASN A 137 -8.85 26.16 13.07
N GLN A 138 -8.82 26.14 11.73
CA GLN A 138 -9.06 27.32 10.90
C GLN A 138 -10.49 27.87 11.09
N LEU A 139 -11.51 27.02 11.05
CA LEU A 139 -12.90 27.40 11.24
C LEU A 139 -13.17 27.87 12.69
N ALA A 140 -12.51 27.27 13.67
CA ALA A 140 -12.55 27.67 15.07
C ALA A 140 -11.92 29.05 15.26
N ALA A 141 -10.75 29.30 14.67
CA ALA A 141 -10.08 30.60 14.69
C ALA A 141 -10.91 31.70 13.98
N ALA A 142 -11.67 31.33 12.94
CA ALA A 142 -12.64 32.21 12.30
C ALA A 142 -13.91 32.46 13.17
N GLY A 143 -14.00 31.85 14.34
CA GLY A 143 -15.10 31.99 15.29
C GLY A 143 -16.40 31.35 14.82
N LEU A 144 -16.35 30.43 13.85
CA LEU A 144 -17.56 29.83 13.27
C LEU A 144 -18.26 28.83 14.20
N PHE A 145 -17.58 28.40 15.27
CA PHE A 145 -18.15 27.54 16.31
C PHE A 145 -18.62 28.30 17.56
N GLU A 146 -18.47 29.62 17.59
CA GLU A 146 -18.89 30.44 18.73
C GLU A 146 -20.39 30.32 19.00
N GLU A 147 -20.75 30.01 20.24
CA GLU A 147 -22.15 29.90 20.66
C GLU A 147 -22.91 31.22 20.44
N SER A 148 -22.21 32.35 20.60
CA SER A 148 -22.73 33.70 20.35
C SER A 148 -23.19 33.93 18.91
N ARG A 149 -22.70 33.14 17.95
CA ARG A 149 -23.13 33.20 16.54
C ARG A 149 -24.35 32.33 16.23
N LYS A 150 -24.75 31.43 17.13
CA LYS A 150 -25.93 30.60 16.92
C LYS A 150 -27.17 31.49 16.87
N ARG A 151 -27.90 31.39 15.76
CA ARG A 151 -29.18 32.09 15.59
C ARG A 151 -30.30 31.16 16.08
N PRO A 152 -31.32 31.68 16.77
CA PRO A 152 -32.46 30.87 17.16
C PRO A 152 -33.13 30.29 15.91
N ILE A 153 -33.49 29.01 15.97
CA ILE A 153 -34.15 28.32 14.86
C ILE A 153 -35.53 28.97 14.67
N PRO A 154 -35.84 29.50 13.47
CA PRO A 154 -37.16 30.05 13.20
C PRO A 154 -38.23 28.97 13.37
N ARG A 155 -39.33 29.31 14.03
CA ARG A 155 -40.46 28.38 14.21
C ARG A 155 -41.08 27.92 12.88
N TRP A 156 -40.96 28.75 11.84
CA TRP A 156 -41.45 28.50 10.48
C TRP A 156 -40.37 28.90 9.45
N PRO A 157 -39.40 28.02 9.17
CA PRO A 157 -38.31 28.33 8.25
C PRO A 157 -38.84 28.47 6.82
N ARG A 158 -38.49 29.57 6.14
CA ARG A 158 -38.88 29.80 4.73
C ARG A 158 -37.92 29.15 3.75
N ARG A 159 -36.66 28.97 4.15
CA ARG A 159 -35.60 28.32 3.37
C ARG A 159 -34.83 27.32 4.22
N ILE A 160 -34.48 26.18 3.64
CA ILE A 160 -33.64 25.16 4.28
C ILE A 160 -32.48 24.82 3.34
N GLY A 161 -31.27 25.18 3.73
CA GLY A 161 -30.07 24.72 3.04
C GLY A 161 -29.71 23.29 3.46
N VAL A 162 -29.46 22.41 2.49
CA VAL A 162 -29.05 21.02 2.74
C VAL A 162 -27.62 20.82 2.28
N VAL A 163 -26.74 20.42 3.20
CA VAL A 163 -25.36 20.04 2.89
C VAL A 163 -25.27 18.52 2.97
N THR A 164 -25.04 17.87 1.84
CA THR A 164 -24.94 16.40 1.72
C THR A 164 -23.98 16.01 0.61
N SER A 165 -23.61 14.73 0.52
CA SER A 165 -22.73 14.22 -0.54
C SER A 165 -23.47 14.14 -1.88
N PRO A 166 -22.77 14.30 -3.02
CA PRO A 166 -23.39 14.36 -4.35
C PRO A 166 -24.05 13.04 -4.80
N VAL A 167 -23.72 11.91 -4.16
CA VAL A 167 -24.12 10.56 -4.61
C VAL A 167 -25.24 9.95 -3.74
N GLY A 168 -25.69 10.65 -2.68
CA GLY A 168 -26.59 10.09 -1.68
C GLY A 168 -28.07 10.03 -2.10
N ALA A 169 -28.72 8.88 -1.89
CA ALA A 169 -30.19 8.75 -1.91
C ALA A 169 -30.91 9.64 -0.88
N VAL A 170 -30.17 10.16 0.11
CA VAL A 170 -30.64 11.06 1.18
C VAL A 170 -31.28 12.34 0.63
N TRP A 171 -30.76 12.90 -0.46
CA TRP A 171 -31.34 14.10 -1.07
C TRP A 171 -32.79 13.86 -1.53
N ARG A 172 -33.05 12.70 -2.13
CA ARG A 172 -34.39 12.31 -2.58
C ARG A 172 -35.33 12.14 -1.40
N ASP A 173 -34.85 11.57 -0.29
CA ASP A 173 -35.65 11.37 0.91
C ASP A 173 -36.03 12.71 1.57
N ILE A 174 -35.06 13.61 1.77
CA ILE A 174 -35.28 14.96 2.31
C ILE A 174 -36.30 15.72 1.44
N THR A 175 -36.12 15.68 0.12
CA THR A 175 -37.03 16.35 -0.82
C THR A 175 -38.45 15.78 -0.73
N ASN A 176 -38.59 14.46 -0.70
CA ASN A 176 -39.89 13.80 -0.65
C ASN A 176 -40.62 14.07 0.68
N VAL A 177 -39.90 14.03 1.80
CA VAL A 177 -40.47 14.30 3.13
C VAL A 177 -40.89 15.77 3.24
N LEU A 178 -40.04 16.71 2.83
CA LEU A 178 -40.35 18.15 2.92
C LEU A 178 -41.52 18.54 2.01
N ARG A 179 -41.58 18.03 0.77
CA ARG A 179 -42.74 18.26 -0.12
C ARG A 179 -44.06 17.75 0.47
N ARG A 180 -44.04 16.64 1.21
CA ARG A 180 -45.25 16.07 1.83
C ARG A 180 -45.65 16.77 3.12
N ARG A 181 -44.68 17.09 3.98
CA ARG A 181 -44.96 17.58 5.35
C ARG A 181 -44.91 19.10 5.49
N TYR A 182 -44.16 19.80 4.64
CA TYR A 182 -44.01 21.24 4.72
C TYR A 182 -43.73 21.89 3.35
N PRO A 183 -44.69 21.85 2.41
CA PRO A 183 -44.50 22.27 1.01
C PRO A 183 -44.25 23.77 0.79
N LEU A 184 -44.40 24.59 1.83
CA LEU A 184 -44.21 26.04 1.78
C LEU A 184 -42.74 26.47 1.87
N VAL A 185 -41.83 25.52 2.11
CA VAL A 185 -40.40 25.79 2.27
C VAL A 185 -39.65 25.69 0.94
N GLU A 186 -38.76 26.64 0.73
CA GLU A 186 -37.80 26.64 -0.38
C GLU A 186 -36.55 25.84 0.05
N LEU A 187 -36.12 24.91 -0.81
CA LEU A 187 -34.93 24.06 -0.61
C LEU A 187 -33.75 24.61 -1.41
#